data_AF-A0A2E6NEU0-F1
#
_entry.id   AF-A0A2E6NEU0-F1
#
_cell.length_a   1.000
_cell.length_b   1.000
_cell.length_c   1.000
_cell.angle_alpha   90.00
_cell.angle_beta   90.00
_cell.angle_gamma   90.00
#
_symmetry.space_group_name_H-M   'P 1'
#
loop_
_entity.id
_entity.type
_entity.pdbx_description
1 polymer ?
#
loop_
_entity_poly.entity_id
_entity_poly.type
_entity_poly.pdbx_seq_one_letter_code
_entity_poly.pdbx_strand_id
1 'polypeptide(L)'
;MRIKKLDINFRTVDLSVITISQSFIFLFSIFIILTQSIFIIFNNFGNSSESLSLYKRLEFLPEILSFTVVSMFLWSYYSSGFLDTKVRKLYEINSKVIKWAYRYSIRAIGVVFLISSSVSMLVFLIGIPIVFSEQNLTQNNNWEFQILSASISAFIIGSLTLRYINSKIEKDNDINGQSVQKSYIYLIAIFFAFLLIGALIAILTIFIRDFISWSFGLSTLELIRWPLSFAINSIFILFFYRKSIISRFKSNNDEIKAQKIINVISYKNLEKYKKNISIDYKLKTWRNSENVLKFKSNKKGLEELNNSLNNLNNVYEFYIVEDSNGDILLYYYKK
;
A
#
# COMPACT_ATOMS: atom_id res chain seq x y z
N MET A 1 3.03 -27.40 -32.71
CA MET A 1 2.06 -26.41 -32.20
C MET A 1 2.72 -25.65 -31.05
N ARG A 2 3.21 -24.42 -31.29
CA ARG A 2 3.83 -23.59 -30.25
C ARG A 2 2.72 -23.09 -29.32
N ILE A 3 2.67 -23.61 -28.10
CA ILE A 3 1.85 -23.03 -27.05
C ILE A 3 2.40 -21.62 -26.81
N LYS A 4 1.66 -20.61 -27.29
CA LYS A 4 1.90 -19.21 -26.95
C LYS A 4 2.05 -19.13 -25.43
N LYS A 5 3.14 -18.53 -24.98
CA LYS A 5 3.39 -18.15 -23.58
C LYS A 5 2.18 -17.32 -23.13
N LEU A 6 1.18 -17.99 -22.57
CA LEU A 6 -0.04 -17.39 -22.07
C LEU A 6 0.34 -16.52 -20.87
N ASP A 7 -0.32 -15.38 -20.80
CA ASP A 7 0.05 -14.20 -20.04
C ASP A 7 0.09 -14.46 -18.52
N ILE A 8 1.27 -14.88 -18.02
CA ILE A 8 1.51 -15.18 -16.60
C ILE A 8 1.17 -13.96 -15.72
N ASN A 9 1.34 -12.75 -16.26
CA ASN A 9 1.01 -11.51 -15.56
C ASN A 9 -0.50 -11.34 -15.35
N PHE A 10 -1.33 -11.70 -16.35
CA PHE A 10 -2.79 -11.57 -16.26
C PHE A 10 -3.35 -12.45 -15.13
N ARG A 11 -2.93 -13.73 -15.08
CA ARG A 11 -3.32 -14.66 -14.02
C ARG A 11 -2.88 -14.18 -12.62
N THR A 12 -1.75 -13.50 -12.53
CA THR A 12 -1.22 -12.97 -11.27
C THR A 12 -2.00 -11.74 -10.78
N VAL A 13 -2.49 -10.89 -11.70
CA VAL A 13 -3.38 -9.77 -11.37
C VAL A 13 -4.73 -10.28 -10.88
N ASP A 14 -5.34 -11.23 -11.57
CA ASP A 14 -6.62 -11.82 -11.15
C ASP A 14 -6.54 -12.44 -9.75
N LEU A 15 -5.46 -13.21 -9.49
CA LEU A 15 -5.19 -13.77 -8.17
C LEU A 15 -5.05 -12.69 -7.09
N SER A 16 -4.41 -11.56 -7.41
CA SER A 16 -4.26 -10.44 -6.47
C SER A 16 -5.61 -9.79 -6.13
N VAL A 17 -6.46 -9.57 -7.12
CA VAL A 17 -7.80 -9.00 -6.93
C VAL A 17 -8.67 -9.94 -6.10
N ILE A 18 -8.63 -11.24 -6.40
CA ILE A 18 -9.35 -12.27 -5.63
C ILE A 18 -8.87 -12.25 -4.17
N THR A 19 -7.55 -12.25 -3.94
CA THR A 19 -7.00 -12.31 -2.57
C THR A 19 -7.33 -11.04 -1.76
N ILE A 20 -7.27 -9.86 -2.38
CA ILE A 20 -7.66 -8.59 -1.74
C ILE A 20 -9.15 -8.62 -1.40
N SER A 21 -9.98 -9.07 -2.34
CA SER A 21 -11.44 -9.14 -2.15
C SER A 21 -11.81 -10.10 -1.02
N GLN A 22 -11.17 -11.28 -0.97
CA GLN A 22 -11.39 -12.24 0.12
C GLN A 22 -10.90 -11.71 1.47
N SER A 23 -9.78 -10.98 1.49
CA SER A 23 -9.32 -10.28 2.70
C SER A 23 -10.35 -9.25 3.18
N PHE A 24 -10.94 -8.49 2.26
CA PHE A 24 -11.95 -7.49 2.59
C PHE A 24 -13.22 -8.16 3.16
N ILE A 25 -13.73 -9.19 2.47
CA ILE A 25 -14.90 -9.95 2.91
C ILE A 25 -14.66 -10.53 4.31
N PHE A 26 -13.53 -11.20 4.53
CA PHE A 26 -13.16 -11.78 5.81
C PHE A 26 -13.16 -10.73 6.94
N LEU A 27 -12.49 -9.59 6.73
CA LEU A 27 -12.44 -8.53 7.73
C LEU A 27 -13.82 -7.90 7.99
N PHE A 28 -14.63 -7.75 6.94
CA PHE A 28 -15.98 -7.22 7.05
C PHE A 28 -16.93 -8.18 7.79
N SER A 29 -16.80 -9.49 7.59
CA SER A 29 -17.60 -10.47 8.32
C SER A 29 -17.24 -10.49 9.81
N ILE A 30 -15.95 -10.42 10.16
CA ILE A 30 -15.51 -10.27 11.56
C ILE A 30 -16.04 -8.96 12.16
N PHE A 31 -16.04 -7.88 11.38
CA PHE A 31 -16.60 -6.60 11.81
C PHE A 31 -18.07 -6.70 12.20
N ILE A 32 -18.89 -7.38 11.40
CA ILE A 32 -20.32 -7.58 11.72
C ILE A 32 -20.46 -8.40 13.01
N ILE A 33 -19.73 -9.52 13.14
CA ILE A 33 -19.79 -10.38 14.32
C ILE A 33 -19.39 -9.61 15.59
N LEU A 34 -18.28 -8.87 15.54
CA LEU A 34 -17.81 -8.05 16.66
C LEU A 34 -18.81 -6.96 17.02
N THR A 35 -19.36 -6.27 16.02
CA THR A 35 -20.35 -5.20 16.23
C THR A 35 -21.58 -5.74 16.94
N GLN A 36 -22.12 -6.87 16.46
CA GLN A 36 -23.27 -7.52 17.09
C GLN A 36 -22.95 -8.01 18.50
N SER A 37 -21.77 -8.61 18.72
CA SER A 37 -21.34 -9.10 20.04
C SER A 37 -21.22 -7.96 21.05
N ILE A 38 -20.55 -6.87 20.67
CA ILE A 38 -20.37 -5.69 21.51
C ILE A 38 -21.72 -5.00 21.76
N PHE A 39 -22.58 -4.92 20.74
CA PHE A 39 -23.93 -4.39 20.89
C PHE A 39 -24.74 -5.19 21.92
N ILE A 40 -24.72 -6.53 21.88
CA ILE A 40 -25.42 -7.40 22.85
C ILE A 40 -24.92 -7.14 24.28
N ILE A 41 -23.60 -6.96 24.46
CA ILE A 41 -23.01 -6.64 25.77
C ILE A 41 -23.58 -5.31 26.30
N PHE A 42 -23.66 -4.28 25.47
CA PHE A 42 -24.21 -2.99 25.89
C PHE A 42 -25.72 -3.02 26.11
N ASN A 43 -26.46 -3.74 25.28
CA ASN A 43 -27.94 -3.79 25.33
C ASN A 43 -28.45 -4.63 26.51
N ASN A 44 -27.71 -5.65 26.96
CA ASN A 44 -28.07 -6.45 28.13
C ASN A 44 -28.09 -5.67 29.45
N PHE A 45 -27.58 -4.43 29.49
CA PHE A 45 -27.69 -3.54 30.65
C PHE A 45 -29.04 -2.80 30.72
N GLY A 46 -29.89 -2.85 29.68
CA GLY A 46 -31.20 -2.19 29.63
C GLY A 46 -32.35 -3.18 29.47
N ASN A 47 -33.10 -3.43 30.55
CA ASN A 47 -34.40 -4.11 30.67
C ASN A 47 -34.69 -5.38 29.82
N SER A 48 -35.04 -6.45 30.54
CA SER A 48 -35.24 -7.85 30.16
C SER A 48 -36.39 -8.21 29.18
N SER A 49 -37.01 -7.25 28.48
CA SER A 49 -38.17 -7.51 27.61
C SER A 49 -37.85 -7.74 26.11
N GLU A 50 -36.57 -7.76 25.74
CA GLU A 50 -36.10 -7.82 24.34
C GLU A 50 -35.78 -9.24 23.79
N SER A 51 -36.30 -10.32 24.38
CA SER A 51 -35.98 -11.69 23.95
C SER A 51 -36.32 -11.99 22.46
N LEU A 52 -37.36 -11.35 21.91
CA LEU A 52 -37.74 -11.47 20.50
C LEU A 52 -36.80 -10.69 19.55
N SER A 53 -36.16 -9.63 20.01
CA SER A 53 -35.19 -8.82 19.24
C SER A 53 -33.84 -9.53 19.12
N LEU A 54 -33.43 -10.25 20.16
CA LEU A 54 -32.23 -11.09 20.18
C LEU A 54 -32.35 -12.25 19.20
N TYR A 55 -33.50 -12.93 19.14
CA TYR A 55 -33.69 -14.06 18.23
C TYR A 55 -33.51 -13.68 16.75
N LYS A 56 -34.15 -12.59 16.31
CA LYS A 56 -34.01 -12.08 14.93
C LYS A 56 -32.59 -11.59 14.60
N ARG A 57 -31.83 -11.15 15.60
CA ARG A 57 -30.43 -10.71 15.42
C ARG A 57 -29.46 -11.89 15.37
N LEU A 58 -29.73 -12.94 16.13
CA LEU A 58 -28.93 -14.17 16.16
C LEU A 58 -29.20 -15.07 14.94
N GLU A 59 -30.33 -14.91 14.27
CA GLU A 59 -30.71 -15.68 13.07
C GLU A 59 -29.69 -15.56 11.92
N PHE A 60 -29.08 -14.39 11.74
CA PHE A 60 -28.07 -14.14 10.68
C PHE A 60 -26.65 -14.58 11.06
N LEU A 61 -26.40 -14.89 12.34
CA LEU A 61 -25.08 -15.16 12.87
C LEU A 61 -24.46 -16.45 12.29
N PRO A 62 -25.20 -17.56 12.13
CA PRO A 62 -24.69 -18.77 11.45
C PRO A 62 -24.26 -18.53 10.00
N GLU A 63 -25.03 -17.74 9.25
CA GLU A 63 -24.72 -17.39 7.87
C GLU A 63 -23.42 -16.57 7.81
N ILE A 64 -23.31 -15.51 8.60
CA ILE A 64 -22.12 -14.66 8.66
C ILE A 64 -20.89 -15.46 9.11
N LEU A 65 -21.04 -16.36 10.09
CA LEU A 65 -19.96 -17.25 10.53
C LEU A 65 -19.50 -18.18 9.40
N SER A 66 -20.44 -18.78 8.66
CA SER A 66 -20.09 -19.66 7.54
C SER A 66 -19.29 -18.91 6.46
N PHE A 67 -19.73 -17.70 6.09
CA PHE A 67 -19.00 -16.83 5.16
C PHE A 67 -17.63 -16.40 5.72
N THR A 68 -17.54 -16.11 7.01
CA THR A 68 -16.27 -15.75 7.67
C THR A 68 -15.27 -16.90 7.59
N VAL A 69 -15.70 -18.12 7.88
CA VAL A 69 -14.84 -19.31 7.85
C VAL A 69 -14.34 -19.59 6.43
N VAL A 70 -15.24 -19.56 5.44
CA VAL A 70 -14.88 -19.79 4.03
C VAL A 70 -13.90 -18.72 3.52
N SER A 71 -14.19 -17.44 3.78
CA SER A 71 -13.31 -16.33 3.38
C SER A 71 -11.96 -16.39 4.08
N MET A 72 -11.90 -16.83 5.35
CA MET A 72 -10.64 -17.07 6.06
C MET A 72 -9.79 -18.15 5.40
N PHE A 73 -10.40 -19.29 5.00
CA PHE A 73 -9.67 -20.35 4.32
C PHE A 73 -9.16 -19.91 2.95
N LEU A 74 -9.99 -19.24 2.15
CA LEU A 74 -9.58 -18.72 0.84
C LEU A 74 -8.48 -17.66 0.99
N TRP A 75 -8.62 -16.73 1.91
CA TRP A 75 -7.61 -15.72 2.18
C TRP A 75 -6.30 -16.35 2.69
N SER A 76 -6.36 -17.27 3.65
CA SER A 76 -5.17 -17.96 4.16
C SER A 76 -4.45 -18.74 3.05
N TYR A 77 -5.23 -19.41 2.19
CA TYR A 77 -4.73 -20.15 1.03
C TYR A 77 -3.95 -19.24 0.08
N TYR A 78 -4.57 -18.14 -0.38
CA TYR A 78 -3.96 -17.26 -1.39
C TYR A 78 -2.96 -16.24 -0.81
N SER A 79 -3.10 -15.81 0.44
CA SER A 79 -2.18 -14.84 1.05
C SER A 79 -0.74 -15.33 1.17
N SER A 80 -0.53 -16.66 1.22
CA SER A 80 0.79 -17.30 1.29
C SER A 80 1.72 -16.96 0.12
N GLY A 81 1.17 -16.62 -1.06
CA GLY A 81 1.94 -16.18 -2.23
C GLY A 81 2.41 -14.73 -2.16
N PHE A 82 1.77 -13.89 -1.33
CA PHE A 82 2.02 -12.45 -1.21
C PHE A 82 2.74 -12.06 0.09
N LEU A 83 2.57 -12.85 1.14
CA LEU A 83 3.15 -12.65 2.46
C LEU A 83 3.92 -13.90 2.88
N ASP A 84 5.07 -13.71 3.52
CA ASP A 84 5.74 -14.80 4.22
C ASP A 84 4.92 -15.20 5.45
N THR A 85 4.05 -16.18 5.23
CA THR A 85 3.27 -16.87 6.26
C THR A 85 3.93 -18.21 6.55
N LYS A 86 3.70 -18.78 7.74
CA LYS A 86 4.18 -20.14 8.09
C LYS A 86 3.44 -21.25 7.33
N VAL A 87 2.49 -20.90 6.46
CA VAL A 87 1.68 -21.83 5.67
C VAL A 87 2.47 -22.25 4.43
N ARG A 88 2.37 -23.52 4.04
CA ARG A 88 3.08 -24.07 2.87
C ARG A 88 2.69 -23.29 1.60
N LYS A 89 3.68 -22.68 0.95
CA LYS A 89 3.49 -21.99 -0.34
C LYS A 89 3.23 -23.03 -1.42
N LEU A 90 2.09 -22.92 -2.10
CA LEU A 90 1.75 -23.76 -3.26
C LEU A 90 2.06 -23.07 -4.59
N TYR A 91 2.24 -21.75 -4.58
CA TYR A 91 2.65 -20.95 -5.72
C TYR A 91 3.49 -19.76 -5.26
N GLU A 92 4.36 -19.28 -6.14
CA GLU A 92 5.21 -18.12 -5.86
C GLU A 92 4.94 -17.01 -6.86
N ILE A 93 4.71 -15.80 -6.34
CA ILE A 93 4.53 -14.62 -7.16
C ILE A 93 5.89 -14.01 -7.45
N ASN A 94 6.31 -14.07 -8.71
CA ASN A 94 7.59 -13.50 -9.15
C ASN A 94 7.55 -11.96 -9.27
N SER A 95 6.36 -11.37 -9.42
CA SER A 95 6.22 -9.92 -9.55
C SER A 95 6.25 -9.21 -8.19
N LYS A 96 7.33 -8.46 -7.95
CA LYS A 96 7.50 -7.61 -6.76
C LYS A 96 6.44 -6.51 -6.66
N VAL A 97 6.06 -5.91 -7.79
CA VAL A 97 5.07 -4.81 -7.83
C VAL A 97 3.71 -5.31 -7.33
N ILE A 98 3.29 -6.49 -7.75
CA ILE A 98 2.01 -7.08 -7.34
C ILE A 98 2.00 -7.43 -5.85
N LYS A 99 3.13 -7.93 -5.30
CA LYS A 99 3.27 -8.15 -3.85
C LYS A 99 3.09 -6.85 -3.06
N TRP A 100 3.71 -5.76 -3.52
CA TRP A 100 3.57 -4.46 -2.87
C TRP A 100 2.16 -3.87 -3.02
N ALA A 101 1.53 -4.01 -4.19
CA ALA A 101 0.14 -3.58 -4.41
C ALA A 101 -0.81 -4.28 -3.44
N TYR A 102 -0.68 -5.60 -3.25
CA TYR A 102 -1.44 -6.35 -2.26
C TYR A 102 -1.24 -5.83 -0.83
N ARG A 103 0.01 -5.61 -0.40
CA ARG A 103 0.32 -5.13 0.96
C ARG A 103 -0.27 -3.75 1.23
N TYR A 104 -0.12 -2.82 0.30
CA TYR A 104 -0.71 -1.48 0.44
C TYR A 104 -2.25 -1.48 0.32
N SER A 105 -2.84 -2.45 -0.39
CA SER A 105 -4.30 -2.63 -0.43
C SER A 105 -4.84 -3.09 0.93
N ILE A 106 -4.21 -4.08 1.58
CA ILE A 106 -4.59 -4.48 2.94
C ILE A 106 -4.40 -3.33 3.93
N ARG A 107 -3.30 -2.57 3.79
CA ARG A 107 -3.08 -1.37 4.58
C ARG A 107 -4.20 -0.34 4.38
N ALA A 108 -4.65 -0.13 3.15
CA ALA A 108 -5.78 0.76 2.85
C ALA A 108 -7.06 0.30 3.56
N ILE A 109 -7.38 -0.99 3.50
CA ILE A 109 -8.55 -1.57 4.19
C ILE A 109 -8.47 -1.30 5.71
N GLY A 110 -7.31 -1.54 6.32
CA GLY A 110 -7.09 -1.26 7.75
C GLY A 110 -7.26 0.23 8.10
N VAL A 111 -6.77 1.13 7.24
CA VAL A 111 -6.98 2.58 7.39
C VAL A 111 -8.47 2.92 7.32
N VAL A 112 -9.21 2.40 6.34
CA VAL A 112 -10.66 2.62 6.19
C VAL A 112 -11.43 2.25 7.46
N PHE A 113 -11.09 1.12 8.11
CA PHE A 113 -11.70 0.75 9.38
C PHE A 113 -11.40 1.74 10.51
N LEU A 114 -10.17 2.26 10.62
CA LEU A 114 -9.86 3.29 11.63
C LEU A 114 -10.62 4.60 11.38
N ILE A 115 -10.79 5.00 10.13
CA ILE A 115 -11.58 6.18 9.78
C ILE A 115 -13.05 5.95 10.10
N SER A 116 -13.59 4.78 9.72
CA SER A 116 -14.95 4.40 10.05
C SER A 116 -15.18 4.44 11.56
N SER A 117 -14.21 4.00 12.35
CA SER A 117 -14.26 4.11 13.81
C SER A 117 -14.35 5.57 14.26
N SER A 118 -13.44 6.42 13.79
CA SER A 118 -13.42 7.83 14.20
C SER A 118 -14.65 8.60 13.75
N VAL A 119 -15.15 8.36 12.53
CA VAL A 119 -16.40 8.95 12.03
C VAL A 119 -17.57 8.50 12.91
N SER A 120 -17.74 7.20 13.13
CA SER A 120 -18.81 6.69 14.00
C SER A 120 -18.72 7.24 15.42
N MET A 121 -17.52 7.38 15.98
CA MET A 121 -17.34 7.97 17.31
C MET A 121 -17.77 9.44 17.36
N LEU A 122 -17.38 10.25 16.35
CA LEU A 122 -17.80 11.65 16.29
C LEU A 122 -19.31 11.78 16.08
N VAL A 123 -19.90 10.93 15.23
CA VAL A 123 -21.35 10.85 15.06
C VAL A 123 -22.02 10.55 16.38
N PHE A 124 -21.52 9.59 17.15
CA PHE A 124 -22.03 9.29 18.49
C PHE A 124 -21.93 10.51 19.43
N LEU A 125 -20.74 11.13 19.53
CA LEU A 125 -20.50 12.27 20.43
C LEU A 125 -21.35 13.51 20.09
N ILE A 126 -21.48 13.84 18.81
CA ILE A 126 -22.32 14.94 18.33
C ILE A 126 -23.82 14.61 18.54
N GLY A 127 -24.17 13.32 18.59
CA GLY A 127 -25.52 12.86 18.89
C GLY A 127 -25.96 13.03 20.34
N ILE A 128 -25.01 13.05 21.30
CA ILE A 128 -25.32 13.12 22.74
C ILE A 128 -26.19 14.34 23.10
N PRO A 129 -25.86 15.57 22.70
CA PRO A 129 -26.69 16.75 23.03
C PRO A 129 -28.12 16.70 22.46
N ILE A 130 -28.34 16.02 21.32
CA ILE A 130 -29.67 15.86 20.71
C ILE A 130 -30.55 15.01 21.62
N VAL A 131 -30.00 13.87 22.06
CA VAL A 131 -30.70 12.89 22.90
C VAL A 131 -31.05 13.47 24.27
N PHE A 132 -30.18 14.29 24.86
CA PHE A 132 -30.49 14.96 26.12
C PHE A 132 -31.55 16.05 26.00
N SER A 133 -31.73 16.63 24.81
CA SER A 133 -32.68 17.73 24.60
C SER A 133 -34.07 17.26 24.19
N GLU A 134 -34.19 16.12 23.51
CA GLU A 134 -35.47 15.45 23.32
C GLU A 134 -35.78 14.72 24.63
N GLN A 135 -36.77 15.18 25.41
CA GLN A 135 -37.20 14.56 26.68
C GLN A 135 -37.77 13.12 26.54
N ASN A 136 -37.46 12.42 25.46
CA ASN A 136 -37.83 11.03 25.19
C ASN A 136 -36.61 10.11 25.35
N LEU A 137 -36.10 10.00 26.58
CA LEU A 137 -35.16 8.94 26.99
C LEU A 137 -35.73 7.51 26.85
N THR A 138 -36.97 7.35 26.38
CA THR A 138 -37.74 6.10 26.35
C THR A 138 -38.21 5.69 24.96
N GLN A 139 -37.96 6.46 23.90
CA GLN A 139 -38.28 6.01 22.53
C GLN A 139 -37.11 5.23 21.94
N ASN A 140 -37.07 3.90 22.18
CA ASN A 140 -36.65 2.79 21.29
C ASN A 140 -35.55 2.99 20.22
N ASN A 141 -34.67 3.97 20.37
CA ASN A 141 -33.71 4.34 19.35
C ASN A 141 -32.33 3.83 19.75
N ASN A 142 -32.16 2.50 19.68
CA ASN A 142 -30.90 1.79 19.96
C ASN A 142 -29.76 2.15 18.96
N TRP A 143 -29.92 3.19 18.13
CA TRP A 143 -28.91 3.61 17.17
C TRP A 143 -27.63 4.08 17.86
N GLU A 144 -27.71 4.64 19.07
CA GLU A 144 -26.55 5.09 19.86
C GLU A 144 -25.57 3.96 20.15
N PHE A 145 -26.07 2.88 20.76
CA PHE A 145 -25.28 1.69 21.06
C PHE A 145 -24.86 0.95 19.78
N GLN A 146 -25.62 1.04 18.69
CA GLN A 146 -25.21 0.50 17.38
C GLN A 146 -24.01 1.28 16.80
N ILE A 147 -24.04 2.61 16.84
CA ILE A 147 -22.94 3.44 16.34
C ILE A 147 -21.70 3.29 17.22
N LEU A 148 -21.88 3.21 18.54
CA LEU A 148 -20.77 2.99 19.48
C LEU A 148 -20.13 1.60 19.29
N SER A 149 -20.93 0.54 19.19
CA SER A 149 -20.43 -0.82 18.95
C SER A 149 -19.72 -0.95 17.60
N ALA A 150 -20.24 -0.31 16.55
CA ALA A 150 -19.58 -0.23 15.25
C ALA A 150 -18.25 0.52 15.34
N SER A 151 -18.20 1.63 16.09
CA SER A 151 -16.98 2.40 16.31
C SER A 151 -15.87 1.57 16.96
N ILE A 152 -16.19 0.85 18.05
CA ILE A 152 -15.24 0.02 18.79
C ILE A 152 -14.76 -1.15 17.92
N SER A 153 -15.68 -1.80 17.21
CA SER A 153 -15.36 -2.94 16.34
C SER A 153 -14.43 -2.53 15.19
N ALA A 154 -14.73 -1.42 14.54
CA ALA A 154 -13.91 -0.85 13.48
C ALA A 154 -12.52 -0.45 14.00
N PHE A 155 -12.42 0.07 15.23
CA PHE A 155 -11.13 0.40 15.86
C PHE A 155 -10.26 -0.85 16.04
N ILE A 156 -10.83 -1.90 16.65
CA ILE A 156 -10.12 -3.16 16.93
C ILE A 156 -9.60 -3.76 15.63
N ILE A 157 -10.47 -3.91 14.62
CA ILE A 157 -10.10 -4.52 13.34
C ILE A 157 -9.07 -3.67 12.60
N GLY A 158 -9.29 -2.35 12.51
CA GLY A 158 -8.38 -1.43 11.83
C GLY A 158 -6.98 -1.47 12.47
N SER A 159 -6.90 -1.41 13.79
CA SER A 159 -5.65 -1.43 14.55
C SER A 159 -4.89 -2.75 14.37
N LEU A 160 -5.58 -3.89 14.52
CA LEU A 160 -4.96 -5.21 14.36
C LEU A 160 -4.46 -5.44 12.93
N THR A 161 -5.27 -5.06 11.93
CA THR A 161 -4.92 -5.19 10.51
C THR A 161 -3.69 -4.36 10.18
N LEU A 162 -3.64 -3.10 10.64
CA LEU A 162 -2.51 -2.21 10.41
C LEU A 162 -1.24 -2.69 11.10
N ARG A 163 -1.34 -3.13 12.36
CA ARG A 163 -0.19 -3.68 13.09
C ARG A 163 0.39 -4.89 12.37
N TYR A 164 -0.48 -5.79 11.89
CA TYR A 164 -0.07 -6.98 11.15
C TYR A 164 0.64 -6.61 9.84
N ILE A 165 0.02 -5.77 9.01
CA ILE A 165 0.56 -5.48 7.67
C ILE A 165 1.80 -4.57 7.73
N ASN A 166 1.85 -3.61 8.65
CA ASN A 166 3.03 -2.75 8.82
C ASN A 166 4.24 -3.57 9.28
N SER A 167 4.06 -4.52 10.21
CA SER A 167 5.15 -5.42 10.62
C SER A 167 5.67 -6.28 9.46
N LYS A 168 4.81 -6.62 8.49
CA LYS A 168 5.20 -7.37 7.28
C LYS A 168 5.88 -6.48 6.24
N ILE A 169 5.49 -5.21 6.15
CA ILE A 169 6.10 -4.22 5.25
C ILE A 169 7.49 -3.82 5.75
N GLU A 170 7.66 -3.53 7.04
CA GLU A 170 8.92 -3.04 7.62
C GLU A 170 10.07 -4.07 7.57
N LYS A 171 9.73 -5.35 7.54
CA LYS A 171 10.72 -6.44 7.45
C LYS A 171 11.27 -6.65 6.03
N ASP A 172 10.78 -5.92 5.03
CA ASP A 172 11.13 -6.11 3.62
C ASP A 172 11.77 -4.85 3.02
N ASN A 173 13.07 -4.93 2.69
CA ASN A 173 13.90 -3.80 2.23
C ASN A 173 13.86 -3.56 0.71
N ASP A 174 12.78 -3.94 0.02
CA ASP A 174 12.70 -3.85 -1.44
C ASP A 174 12.44 -2.42 -1.94
N ILE A 175 13.25 -1.96 -2.91
CA ILE A 175 13.23 -0.60 -3.48
C ILE A 175 11.86 -0.26 -4.10
N ASN A 176 11.18 -1.26 -4.66
CA ASN A 176 9.85 -1.09 -5.26
C ASN A 176 8.78 -0.67 -4.23
N GLY A 177 8.98 -0.97 -2.95
CA GLY A 177 8.06 -0.57 -1.88
C GLY A 177 7.91 0.94 -1.78
N GLN A 178 9.00 1.70 -1.98
CA GLN A 178 8.97 3.17 -1.92
C GLN A 178 8.11 3.79 -3.04
N SER A 179 8.14 3.22 -4.25
CA SER A 179 7.34 3.70 -5.39
C SER A 179 5.84 3.48 -5.15
N VAL A 180 5.47 2.29 -4.67
CA VAL A 180 4.07 1.96 -4.36
C VAL A 180 3.57 2.74 -3.15
N GLN A 181 4.41 2.94 -2.12
CA GLN A 181 4.11 3.78 -0.97
C GLN A 181 3.76 5.22 -1.36
N LYS A 182 4.54 5.82 -2.27
CA LYS A 182 4.31 7.18 -2.77
C LYS A 182 2.95 7.27 -3.49
N SER A 183 2.63 6.27 -4.31
CA SER A 183 1.34 6.20 -5.03
C SER A 183 0.16 6.02 -4.06
N TYR A 184 0.33 5.17 -3.03
CA TYR A 184 -0.65 4.96 -1.97
C TYR A 184 -1.00 6.25 -1.20
N ILE A 185 0.01 7.05 -0.83
CA ILE A 185 -0.22 8.34 -0.13
C ILE A 185 -1.05 9.30 -0.99
N TYR A 186 -0.84 9.31 -2.31
CA TYR A 186 -1.62 10.15 -3.23
C TYR A 186 -3.06 9.70 -3.36
N LEU A 187 -3.27 8.39 -3.50
CA LEU A 187 -4.62 7.85 -3.59
C LEU A 187 -5.42 8.18 -2.32
N ILE A 188 -4.79 8.06 -1.15
CA ILE A 188 -5.37 8.50 0.13
C ILE A 188 -5.69 9.99 0.09
N ALA A 189 -4.74 10.85 -0.27
CA ALA A 189 -4.95 12.29 -0.28
C ALA A 189 -6.11 12.70 -1.20
N ILE A 190 -6.17 12.14 -2.40
CA ILE A 190 -7.25 12.38 -3.36
C ILE A 190 -8.59 11.92 -2.79
N PHE A 191 -8.65 10.70 -2.25
CA PHE A 191 -9.85 10.14 -1.66
C PHE A 191 -10.39 11.02 -0.51
N PHE A 192 -9.53 11.48 0.40
CA PHE A 192 -9.94 12.38 1.48
C PHE A 192 -10.29 13.80 1.02
N ALA A 193 -9.67 14.29 -0.04
CA ALA A 193 -10.07 15.56 -0.64
C ALA A 193 -11.49 15.46 -1.23
N PHE A 194 -11.80 14.39 -1.97
CA PHE A 194 -13.15 14.15 -2.49
C PHE A 194 -14.19 13.99 -1.38
N LEU A 195 -13.88 13.21 -0.34
CA LEU A 195 -14.76 13.07 0.83
C LEU A 195 -15.00 14.41 1.53
N LEU A 196 -13.96 15.23 1.71
CA LEU A 196 -14.09 16.55 2.30
C LEU A 196 -15.00 17.45 1.47
N ILE A 197 -14.79 17.51 0.16
CA ILE A 197 -15.62 18.32 -0.75
C ILE A 197 -17.08 17.85 -0.69
N GLY A 198 -17.33 16.54 -0.78
CA GLY A 198 -18.68 15.99 -0.70
C GLY A 198 -19.36 16.29 0.65
N ALA A 199 -18.63 16.15 1.75
CA ALA A 199 -19.12 16.49 3.08
C ALA A 199 -19.45 17.99 3.21
N LEU A 200 -18.60 18.88 2.72
CA LEU A 200 -18.84 20.33 2.73
C LEU A 200 -20.05 20.72 1.89
N ILE A 201 -20.24 20.11 0.71
CA ILE A 201 -21.43 20.32 -0.12
C ILE A 201 -22.69 19.89 0.63
N ALA A 202 -22.67 18.73 1.29
CA ALA A 202 -23.80 18.25 2.08
C ALA A 202 -24.12 19.20 3.24
N ILE A 203 -23.10 19.64 3.98
CA ILE A 203 -23.24 20.63 5.06
C ILE A 203 -23.87 21.92 4.51
N LEU A 204 -23.33 22.47 3.43
CA LEU A 204 -23.84 23.69 2.80
C LEU A 204 -25.29 23.54 2.36
N THR A 205 -25.64 22.40 1.76
CA THR A 205 -27.01 22.11 1.29
C THR A 205 -28.00 22.08 2.46
N ILE A 206 -27.60 21.46 3.58
CA ILE A 206 -28.40 21.43 4.82
C ILE A 206 -28.57 22.85 5.38
N PHE A 207 -27.50 23.64 5.44
CA PHE A 207 -27.57 25.03 5.88
C PHE A 207 -28.49 25.88 5.00
N ILE A 208 -28.44 25.75 3.68
CA ILE A 208 -29.31 26.47 2.76
C ILE A 208 -30.77 26.07 2.99
N ARG A 209 -31.06 24.76 3.11
CA ARG A 209 -32.41 24.26 3.39
C ARG A 209 -32.97 24.83 4.69
N ASP A 210 -32.17 24.81 5.76
CA ASP A 210 -32.60 25.26 7.09
C ASP A 210 -32.70 26.79 7.16
N PHE A 211 -31.90 27.50 6.37
CA PHE A 211 -32.04 28.94 6.17
C PHE A 211 -33.35 29.32 5.47
N ILE A 212 -33.70 28.61 4.39
CA ILE A 212 -34.95 28.83 3.65
C ILE A 212 -36.18 28.53 4.53
N SER A 213 -36.10 27.48 5.34
CA SER A 213 -37.21 27.05 6.21
C SER A 213 -37.24 27.76 7.57
N TRP A 214 -36.27 28.63 7.86
CA TRP A 214 -36.09 29.30 9.16
C TRP A 214 -36.15 28.32 10.34
N SER A 215 -35.64 27.10 10.16
CA SER A 215 -35.78 25.99 11.11
C SER A 215 -34.45 25.61 11.75
N PHE A 216 -33.64 26.61 12.12
CA PHE A 216 -32.37 26.36 12.80
C PHE A 216 -32.61 25.78 14.20
N GLY A 217 -32.15 24.55 14.41
CA GLY A 217 -32.34 23.86 15.68
C GLY A 217 -31.55 22.55 15.76
N LEU A 218 -31.95 21.67 16.68
CA LEU A 218 -31.30 20.37 16.88
C LEU A 218 -31.47 19.43 15.69
N SER A 219 -32.53 19.58 14.91
CA SER A 219 -32.76 18.88 13.64
C SER A 219 -31.67 19.19 12.61
N THR A 220 -31.19 20.43 12.54
CA THR A 220 -30.02 20.80 11.73
C THR A 220 -28.79 20.03 12.18
N LEU A 221 -28.55 19.97 13.50
CA LEU A 221 -27.41 19.31 14.11
C LEU A 221 -27.43 17.79 13.85
N GLU A 222 -28.62 17.18 13.90
CA GLU A 222 -28.83 15.77 13.55
C GLU A 222 -28.44 15.48 12.09
N LEU A 223 -28.85 16.34 11.17
CA LEU A 223 -28.65 16.15 9.74
C LEU A 223 -27.20 16.42 9.32
N ILE A 224 -26.52 17.39 9.93
CA ILE A 224 -25.10 17.65 9.65
C ILE A 224 -24.17 16.66 10.33
N ARG A 225 -24.62 15.87 11.31
CA ARG A 225 -23.78 14.99 12.14
C ARG A 225 -22.86 14.08 11.33
N TRP A 226 -23.40 13.42 10.32
CA TRP A 226 -22.65 12.54 9.42
C TRP A 226 -21.69 13.33 8.53
N PRO A 227 -22.16 14.30 7.72
CA PRO A 227 -21.28 15.17 6.94
C PRO A 227 -20.16 15.83 7.76
N LEU A 228 -20.46 16.37 8.93
CA LEU A 228 -19.52 17.05 9.81
C LEU A 228 -18.43 16.09 10.30
N SER A 229 -18.81 14.87 10.70
CA SER A 229 -17.86 13.84 11.13
C SER A 229 -16.91 13.41 10.01
N PHE A 230 -17.41 13.32 8.77
CA PHE A 230 -16.58 13.07 7.58
C PHE A 230 -15.66 14.25 7.25
N ALA A 231 -16.15 15.48 7.35
CA ALA A 231 -15.35 16.69 7.10
C ALA A 231 -14.19 16.82 8.10
N ILE A 232 -14.47 16.68 9.40
CA ILE A 232 -13.46 16.75 10.47
C ILE A 232 -12.38 15.68 10.27
N ASN A 233 -12.79 14.43 10.03
CA ASN A 233 -11.84 13.34 9.77
C ASN A 233 -10.97 13.60 8.54
N SER A 234 -11.59 14.05 7.44
CA SER A 234 -10.87 14.31 6.19
C SER A 234 -9.86 15.44 6.36
N ILE A 235 -10.21 16.51 7.06
CA ILE A 235 -9.29 17.61 7.41
C ILE A 235 -8.12 17.08 8.24
N PHE A 236 -8.41 16.30 9.28
CA PHE A 236 -7.38 15.78 10.18
C PHE A 236 -6.36 14.92 9.43
N ILE A 237 -6.84 14.05 8.54
CA ILE A 237 -5.99 13.15 7.74
C ILE A 237 -5.16 13.95 6.73
N LEU A 238 -5.78 14.86 5.97
CA LEU A 238 -5.08 15.71 5.02
C LEU A 238 -4.02 16.58 5.72
N PHE A 239 -4.33 17.07 6.91
CA PHE A 239 -3.40 17.84 7.72
C PHE A 239 -2.22 16.99 8.21
N PHE A 240 -2.47 15.76 8.69
CA PHE A 240 -1.41 14.86 9.14
C PHE A 240 -0.45 14.49 7.99
N TYR A 241 -1.00 14.20 6.81
CA TYR A 241 -0.22 13.86 5.62
C TYR A 241 0.32 15.08 4.85
N ARG A 242 0.02 16.32 5.29
CA ARG A 242 0.37 17.55 4.55
C ARG A 242 1.83 17.62 4.15
N LYS A 243 2.76 17.26 5.04
CA LYS A 243 4.21 17.35 4.77
C LYS A 243 4.62 16.37 3.67
N SER A 244 4.08 15.15 3.70
CA SER A 244 4.33 14.11 2.69
C SER A 244 3.68 14.42 1.35
N ILE A 245 2.53 15.11 1.36
CA ILE A 245 1.84 15.57 0.14
C ILE A 245 2.61 16.74 -0.49
N ILE A 246 2.94 17.77 0.31
CA ILE A 246 3.64 18.99 -0.12
C ILE A 246 5.05 18.68 -0.63
N SER A 247 5.80 17.80 0.05
CA SER A 247 7.15 17.43 -0.40
C SER A 247 7.14 16.85 -1.81
N ARG A 248 6.05 16.20 -2.23
CA ARG A 248 5.91 15.61 -3.56
C ARG A 248 5.41 16.60 -4.62
N PHE A 249 4.51 17.53 -4.27
CA PHE A 249 4.18 18.64 -5.18
C PHE A 249 5.39 19.54 -5.46
N LYS A 250 6.26 19.72 -4.46
CA LYS A 250 7.55 20.40 -4.63
C LYS A 250 8.59 19.55 -5.37
N SER A 251 8.46 18.21 -5.34
CA SER A 251 9.33 17.30 -6.10
C SER A 251 8.88 17.11 -7.56
N ASN A 252 8.24 18.09 -8.18
CA ASN A 252 8.17 18.16 -9.66
C ASN A 252 9.56 18.22 -10.32
N ASN A 253 10.64 18.33 -9.52
CA ASN A 253 12.01 18.00 -9.91
C ASN A 253 12.38 16.53 -9.64
N ASP A 254 11.43 15.59 -9.74
CA ASP A 254 11.75 14.27 -10.27
C ASP A 254 12.06 14.47 -11.77
N GLU A 255 13.12 15.22 -12.07
CA GLU A 255 13.97 14.86 -13.19
C GLU A 255 14.21 13.38 -12.96
N ILE A 256 13.64 12.56 -13.84
CA ILE A 256 14.23 11.29 -14.18
C ILE A 256 15.65 11.70 -14.55
N LYS A 257 16.58 11.72 -13.56
CA LYS A 257 18.00 11.80 -13.81
C LYS A 257 18.19 10.61 -14.72
N ALA A 258 18.26 10.87 -16.02
CA ALA A 258 18.44 9.86 -17.02
C ALA A 258 19.72 9.18 -16.57
N GLN A 259 19.58 8.00 -15.95
CA GLN A 259 20.70 7.31 -15.36
C GLN A 259 21.68 7.15 -16.50
N LYS A 260 22.80 7.87 -16.43
CA LYS A 260 23.76 7.92 -17.54
C LYS A 260 24.17 6.47 -17.80
N ILE A 261 24.03 6.05 -19.05
CA ILE A 261 24.34 4.68 -19.42
C ILE A 261 25.86 4.60 -19.48
N ILE A 262 26.44 3.74 -18.65
CA ILE A 262 27.90 3.55 -18.59
C ILE A 262 28.26 2.12 -18.98
N ASN A 263 29.38 2.00 -19.69
CA ASN A 263 30.08 0.73 -19.91
C ASN A 263 31.27 0.71 -18.95
N VAL A 264 31.39 -0.35 -18.14
CA VAL A 264 32.49 -0.47 -17.17
C VAL A 264 33.38 -1.64 -17.55
N ILE A 265 34.67 -1.34 -17.76
CA ILE A 265 35.75 -2.31 -17.85
C ILE A 265 36.46 -2.27 -16.49
N SER A 266 36.38 -3.37 -15.75
CA SER A 266 36.80 -3.45 -14.35
C SER A 266 37.99 -4.40 -14.21
N TYR A 267 39.04 -3.94 -13.53
CA TYR A 267 39.98 -4.84 -12.87
C TYR A 267 39.31 -5.41 -11.61
N LYS A 268 39.66 -6.62 -11.16
CA LYS A 268 39.01 -7.39 -10.07
C LYS A 268 38.60 -6.58 -8.81
N ASN A 269 39.26 -5.46 -8.53
CA ASN A 269 38.93 -4.57 -7.41
C ASN A 269 37.63 -3.77 -7.55
N LEU A 270 37.28 -3.30 -8.76
CA LEU A 270 36.07 -2.49 -9.00
C LEU A 270 34.78 -3.32 -8.92
N GLU A 271 34.89 -4.64 -9.04
CA GLU A 271 33.79 -5.59 -8.90
C GLU A 271 33.13 -5.52 -7.51
N LYS A 272 33.92 -5.22 -6.47
CA LYS A 272 33.42 -5.01 -5.10
C LYS A 272 32.46 -3.82 -4.99
N TYR A 273 32.59 -2.83 -5.88
CA TYR A 273 31.79 -1.60 -5.87
C TYR A 273 30.68 -1.58 -6.92
N LYS A 274 30.50 -2.67 -7.69
CA LYS A 274 29.48 -2.79 -8.74
C LYS A 274 28.08 -2.43 -8.25
N LYS A 275 27.72 -2.89 -7.03
CA LYS A 275 26.43 -2.60 -6.40
C LYS A 275 26.25 -1.11 -6.14
N ASN A 276 27.30 -0.42 -5.70
CA ASN A 276 27.24 1.02 -5.41
C ASN A 276 27.12 1.82 -6.71
N ILE A 277 27.84 1.44 -7.76
CA ILE A 277 27.79 2.11 -9.08
C ILE A 277 26.42 1.93 -9.75
N SER A 278 25.77 0.78 -9.56
CA SER A 278 24.44 0.51 -10.11
C SER A 278 23.30 1.31 -9.47
N ILE A 279 23.54 2.00 -8.34
CA ILE A 279 22.55 2.88 -7.70
C ILE A 279 22.39 4.16 -8.52
N ASP A 280 23.50 4.72 -8.99
CA ASP A 280 23.53 6.01 -9.67
C ASP A 280 23.53 5.90 -11.21
N TYR A 281 23.92 4.75 -11.75
CA TYR A 281 24.10 4.54 -13.20
C TYR A 281 23.45 3.27 -13.73
N LYS A 282 22.94 3.33 -14.97
CA LYS A 282 22.44 2.15 -15.68
C LYS A 282 23.59 1.45 -16.40
N LEU A 283 24.09 0.37 -15.82
CA LEU A 283 25.17 -0.44 -16.39
C LEU A 283 24.69 -1.16 -17.66
N LYS A 284 25.25 -0.82 -18.83
CA LYS A 284 24.95 -1.53 -20.10
C LYS A 284 25.81 -2.78 -20.25
N THR A 285 27.09 -2.71 -19.88
CA THR A 285 27.99 -3.86 -19.84
C THR A 285 28.97 -3.75 -18.67
N TRP A 286 29.19 -4.85 -17.97
CA TRP A 286 30.25 -5.01 -16.96
C TRP A 286 31.17 -6.13 -17.40
N ARG A 287 32.41 -5.82 -17.75
CA ARG A 287 33.39 -6.81 -18.22
C ARG A 287 34.61 -6.82 -17.30
N ASN A 288 34.97 -8.01 -16.82
CA ASN A 288 36.21 -8.22 -16.09
C ASN A 288 37.30 -8.56 -17.10
N SER A 289 38.32 -7.71 -17.20
CA SER A 289 39.49 -7.94 -18.07
C SER A 289 40.69 -8.39 -17.25
N GLU A 290 41.48 -9.32 -17.77
CA GLU A 290 42.76 -9.72 -17.19
C GLU A 290 43.93 -9.21 -18.04
N ASN A 291 44.99 -8.82 -17.33
CA ASN A 291 46.30 -8.32 -17.75
C ASN A 291 46.41 -7.11 -18.69
N VAL A 292 47.27 -6.18 -18.24
CA VAL A 292 47.65 -4.91 -18.86
C VAL A 292 49.04 -5.09 -19.46
N LEU A 293 49.13 -5.36 -20.76
CA LEU A 293 50.39 -5.15 -21.47
C LEU A 293 50.46 -3.66 -21.83
N LYS A 294 51.49 -3.00 -21.32
CA LYS A 294 51.74 -1.57 -21.50
C LYS A 294 52.85 -1.39 -22.53
N PHE A 295 52.53 -0.71 -23.62
CA PHE A 295 53.43 -0.42 -24.73
C PHE A 295 53.70 1.08 -24.81
N LYS A 296 54.88 1.47 -25.27
CA LYS A 296 55.16 2.89 -25.56
C LYS A 296 54.50 3.28 -26.88
N SER A 297 54.01 4.52 -27.01
CA SER A 297 53.44 5.06 -28.27
C SER A 297 54.48 5.38 -29.35
N ASN A 298 55.66 4.78 -29.29
CA ASN A 298 56.69 4.94 -30.32
C ASN A 298 56.64 3.76 -31.31
N LYS A 299 57.34 3.90 -32.44
CA LYS A 299 57.35 2.90 -33.52
C LYS A 299 57.70 1.48 -33.03
N LYS A 300 58.64 1.36 -32.09
CA LYS A 300 59.03 0.07 -31.48
C LYS A 300 57.92 -0.53 -30.61
N GLY A 301 57.24 0.27 -29.79
CA GLY A 301 56.14 -0.20 -28.95
C GLY A 301 54.90 -0.59 -29.76
N LEU A 302 54.66 0.03 -30.92
CA LEU A 302 53.63 -0.39 -31.87
C LEU A 302 53.96 -1.73 -32.56
N GLU A 303 55.24 -1.97 -32.89
CA GLU A 303 55.70 -3.26 -33.41
C GLU A 303 55.54 -4.38 -32.36
N GLU A 304 55.88 -4.10 -31.10
CA GLU A 304 55.69 -5.01 -29.96
C GLU A 304 54.20 -5.32 -29.70
N LEU A 305 53.32 -4.32 -29.81
CA LEU A 305 51.87 -4.50 -29.72
C LEU A 305 51.34 -5.39 -30.84
N ASN A 306 51.78 -5.16 -32.08
CA ASN A 306 51.35 -5.95 -33.24
C ASN A 306 51.81 -7.42 -33.11
N ASN A 307 53.06 -7.64 -32.67
CA ASN A 307 53.57 -8.98 -32.37
C ASN A 307 52.79 -9.66 -31.24
N SER A 308 52.41 -8.90 -30.20
CA SER A 308 51.61 -9.41 -29.08
C SER A 308 50.20 -9.79 -29.51
N LEU A 309 49.55 -8.98 -30.36
CA LEU A 309 48.24 -9.29 -30.94
C LEU A 309 48.28 -10.55 -31.83
N ASN A 310 49.32 -10.71 -32.64
CA ASN A 310 49.49 -11.87 -33.51
C ASN A 310 49.75 -13.18 -32.73
N ASN A 311 50.34 -13.09 -31.53
CA ASN A 311 50.59 -14.24 -30.66
C ASN A 311 49.38 -14.64 -29.80
N LEU A 312 48.37 -13.78 -29.68
CA LEU A 312 47.18 -14.04 -28.88
C LEU A 312 46.08 -14.67 -29.74
N ASN A 313 45.68 -15.92 -29.41
CA ASN A 313 44.65 -16.68 -30.13
C ASN A 313 43.34 -15.88 -30.35
N ASN A 314 42.66 -16.13 -31.48
CA ASN A 314 41.40 -15.53 -31.97
C ASN A 314 40.16 -15.63 -31.02
N VAL A 315 40.32 -16.09 -29.79
CA VAL A 315 39.21 -16.34 -28.84
C VAL A 315 38.90 -15.10 -27.98
N TYR A 316 39.77 -14.09 -27.99
CA TYR A 316 39.66 -12.91 -27.12
C TYR A 316 39.17 -11.67 -27.89
N GLU A 317 38.30 -10.87 -27.27
CA GLU A 317 38.01 -9.50 -27.73
C GLU A 317 39.02 -8.54 -27.08
N PHE A 318 39.71 -7.74 -27.90
CA PHE A 318 40.76 -6.81 -27.45
C PHE A 318 40.26 -5.36 -27.39
N TYR A 319 40.71 -4.61 -26.38
CA TYR A 319 40.52 -3.17 -26.29
C TYR A 319 41.87 -2.49 -26.12
N ILE A 320 42.07 -1.40 -26.86
CA ILE A 320 43.25 -0.56 -26.76
C ILE A 320 42.83 0.76 -26.11
N VAL A 321 43.52 1.17 -25.05
CA VAL A 321 43.27 2.43 -24.35
C VAL A 321 44.59 3.17 -24.19
N GLU A 322 44.60 4.47 -24.48
CA GLU A 322 45.76 5.32 -24.24
C GLU A 322 45.76 5.81 -22.78
N ASP A 323 46.90 5.67 -22.10
CA ASP A 323 47.15 6.13 -20.74
C ASP A 323 47.47 7.65 -20.73
N SER A 324 47.36 8.30 -19.57
CA SER A 324 47.68 9.73 -19.39
C SER A 324 49.13 10.09 -19.75
N ASN A 325 50.02 9.10 -19.78
CA ASN A 325 51.42 9.26 -20.16
C ASN A 325 51.67 9.09 -21.67
N GLY A 326 50.60 8.94 -22.47
CA GLY A 326 50.69 8.65 -23.90
C GLY A 326 51.16 7.23 -24.20
N ASP A 327 51.09 6.31 -23.23
CA ASP A 327 51.40 4.89 -23.43
C ASP A 327 50.14 4.14 -23.87
N ILE A 328 50.30 3.03 -24.58
CA ILE A 328 49.21 2.21 -25.10
C ILE A 328 48.98 1.01 -24.18
N LEU A 329 47.76 0.87 -23.66
CA LEU A 329 47.33 -0.24 -22.80
C LEU A 329 46.46 -1.20 -23.62
N LEU A 330 46.88 -2.47 -23.68
CA LEU A 330 46.10 -3.54 -24.30
C LEU A 330 45.35 -4.33 -23.22
N TYR A 331 44.03 -4.44 -23.38
CA TYR A 331 43.14 -5.27 -22.58
C TYR A 331 42.59 -6.40 -23.43
N TYR A 332 42.46 -7.59 -22.87
CA TYR A 332 41.75 -8.69 -23.52
C TYR A 332 40.64 -9.24 -22.62
N TYR A 333 39.57 -9.70 -23.26
CA TYR A 333 38.43 -10.34 -22.59
C TYR A 333 38.30 -11.77 -23.06
N LYS A 334 38.24 -12.71 -22.10
CA LYS A 334 37.91 -14.11 -22.35
C LYS A 334 36.39 -14.24 -22.49
N LYS A 335 35.93 -14.70 -23.66
CA LYS A 335 34.52 -14.99 -23.91
C LYS A 335 33.95 -16.01 -22.93
#